data_AF-A0AA41MCH6-F1
#
_entry.id   AF-A0AA41MCH6-F1
#
_cell.length_a   1.000
_cell.length_b   1.000
_cell.length_c   1.000
_cell.angle_alpha   90.00
_cell.angle_beta   90.00
_cell.angle_gamma   90.00
#
_symmetry.space_group_name_H-M   'P 1'
#
loop_
_entity.id
_entity.type
_entity.pdbx_description
1 polymer ?
#
loop_
_entity_poly.entity_id
_entity_poly.type
_entity_poly.pdbx_seq_one_letter_code
_entity_poly.pdbx_strand_id
1 'polypeptide(L)' 'MSLCLPILLFFLVTSLPSGNGLFGNEGVEIRVCTALHGRCFFVCKHGWRWVAFCHNVMSCCTKMDRFVPPQAIDYTE' A
#
# COMPACT_ATOMS: atom_id res chain seq x y z
N MET A 1 -19.17 32.12 -0.22
CA MET A 1 -19.01 30.69 -0.53
C MET A 1 -17.59 30.25 -0.19
N SER A 2 -17.37 29.67 1.00
CA SER A 2 -16.04 29.19 1.44
C SER A 2 -16.07 27.79 2.05
N LEU A 3 -17.26 27.16 2.15
CA LEU A 3 -17.42 25.83 2.73
C LEU A 3 -17.12 24.68 1.74
N CYS A 4 -17.06 24.93 0.43
CA CYS A 4 -16.80 23.85 -0.54
C CYS A 4 -15.37 23.30 -0.42
N LEU A 5 -14.38 24.14 -0.10
CA LEU A 5 -12.98 23.70 -0.03
C LEU A 5 -12.71 22.71 1.12
N PRO A 6 -13.13 22.96 2.39
CA PRO A 6 -12.91 21.99 3.46
C PRO A 6 -13.69 20.68 3.23
N ILE A 7 -14.90 20.75 2.66
CA ILE A 7 -15.70 19.58 2.31
C ILE A 7 -15.00 18.77 1.20
N LEU A 8 -14.51 19.43 0.15
CA LEU A 8 -13.78 18.80 -0.94
C LEU A 8 -12.47 18.14 -0.46
N LEU A 9 -11.72 18.82 0.41
CA LEU A 9 -10.51 18.27 1.02
C LEU A 9 -10.82 17.06 1.90
N PHE A 10 -11.93 17.09 2.66
CA PHE A 10 -12.39 15.94 3.45
C PHE A 10 -12.78 14.75 2.56
N PHE A 11 -13.47 15.00 1.45
CA PHE A 11 -13.76 13.96 0.47
C PHE A 11 -12.50 13.41 -0.19
N LEU A 12 -11.50 14.25 -0.50
CA LEU A 12 -10.22 13.79 -1.04
C LEU A 12 -9.50 12.88 -0.04
N VAL A 13 -9.37 13.31 1.21
CA VAL A 13 -8.67 12.54 2.27
C VAL A 13 -9.36 11.20 2.56
N THR A 14 -10.68 11.13 2.45
CA THR A 14 -11.46 9.89 2.67
C THR A 14 -11.54 8.98 1.44
N SER A 15 -11.34 9.52 0.24
CA SER A 15 -11.29 8.76 -1.02
C SER A 15 -9.89 8.28 -1.38
N LEU A 16 -8.83 8.79 -0.73
CA LEU A 16 -7.59 8.02 -0.63
C LEU A 16 -7.98 6.68 -0.02
N PRO A 17 -7.68 5.55 -0.68
CA PRO A 17 -8.10 4.25 -0.21
C PRO A 17 -7.63 4.14 1.23
N SER A 18 -8.61 4.01 2.11
CA SER A 18 -8.42 3.85 3.54
C SER A 18 -7.29 2.85 3.76
N GLY A 19 -6.56 3.03 4.86
CA GLY A 19 -5.38 2.27 5.28
C GLY A 19 -5.51 0.73 5.37
N ASN A 20 -6.39 0.09 4.61
CA ASN A 20 -6.29 -1.32 4.19
C ASN A 20 -4.97 -1.67 3.51
N GLY A 21 -4.15 -0.69 3.12
CA GLY A 21 -2.75 -0.94 2.76
C GLY A 21 -1.94 -1.67 3.85
N LEU A 22 -2.35 -1.55 5.13
CA LEU A 22 -1.65 -2.19 6.25
C LEU A 22 -2.16 -3.60 6.58
N PHE A 23 -3.46 -3.89 6.40
CA PHE A 23 -4.09 -5.17 6.74
C PHE A 23 -5.13 -5.55 5.67
N GLY A 24 -5.02 -6.75 5.09
CA GLY A 24 -6.03 -7.34 4.21
C GLY A 24 -6.05 -6.88 2.74
N ASN A 25 -5.24 -5.93 2.30
CA ASN A 25 -5.11 -5.61 0.86
C ASN A 25 -4.10 -6.55 0.18
N GLU A 26 -4.50 -7.12 -0.96
CA GLU A 26 -3.66 -7.94 -1.84
C GLU A 26 -2.64 -7.12 -2.63
N GLY A 27 -2.81 -5.79 -2.69
CA GLY A 27 -2.02 -4.87 -3.50
C GLY A 27 -2.54 -4.78 -4.93
N VAL A 28 -1.96 -3.87 -5.72
CA VAL A 28 -2.27 -3.69 -7.13
C VAL A 28 -1.16 -4.27 -7.99
N GLU A 29 -1.52 -5.03 -9.02
CA GLU A 29 -0.58 -5.57 -9.99
C GLU A 29 -0.26 -4.52 -11.06
N ILE A 30 1.00 -4.08 -11.11
CA ILE A 30 1.51 -3.17 -12.14
C ILE A 30 2.67 -3.86 -12.81
N ARG A 31 2.62 -4.01 -14.14
CA ARG A 31 3.56 -4.80 -14.95
C ARG A 31 5.03 -4.63 -14.55
N VAL A 32 5.49 -3.41 -14.30
CA VAL A 32 6.88 -3.11 -13.91
C VAL A 32 7.22 -3.65 -12.53
N CYS A 33 6.31 -3.53 -11.57
CA CYS A 33 6.49 -4.05 -10.20
C CYS A 33 6.33 -5.58 -10.17
N THR A 34 5.37 -6.13 -10.92
CA THR A 34 5.15 -7.57 -11.05
C THR A 34 6.36 -8.28 -11.66
N ALA A 35 7.07 -7.63 -12.59
CA ALA A 35 8.32 -8.14 -13.14
C ALA A 35 9.46 -8.28 -12.09
N LEU A 36 9.33 -7.61 -10.95
CA LEU A 36 10.23 -7.72 -9.79
C LEU A 36 9.69 -8.68 -8.73
N HIS A 37 8.67 -9.49 -9.06
CA HIS A 37 7.91 -10.30 -8.11
C HIS A 37 7.29 -9.48 -6.96
N GLY A 38 7.00 -8.21 -7.24
CA GLY A 38 6.40 -7.28 -6.29
C GLY A 38 4.94 -6.98 -6.59
N ARG A 39 4.29 -6.33 -5.63
CA ARG A 39 2.96 -5.71 -5.77
C ARG A 39 3.00 -4.28 -5.29
N CYS A 40 2.13 -3.43 -5.84
CA CYS A 40 2.07 -2.02 -5.49
C CYS A 40 1.09 -1.79 -4.33
N PHE A 41 1.54 -1.04 -3.33
CA PHE A 41 0.75 -0.58 -2.19
C PHE A 41 0.98 0.92 -1.98
N PHE A 42 0.09 1.65 -1.32
CA PHE A 42 0.41 3.03 -0.91
C PHE A 42 1.61 3.07 0.04
N VAL A 43 1.67 2.11 0.97
CA VAL A 43 2.79 1.85 1.88
C VAL A 43 2.98 0.33 1.97
N CYS A 44 4.22 -0.16 2.04
CA CYS A 44 4.47 -1.60 2.18
C CYS A 44 3.94 -2.13 3.51
N LYS A 45 3.22 -3.26 3.47
CA LYS A 45 2.81 -3.99 4.66
C LYS A 45 4.00 -4.63 5.37
N HIS A 46 3.80 -4.99 6.65
CA HIS A 46 4.79 -5.76 7.41
C HIS A 46 5.14 -7.06 6.68
N GLY A 47 6.42 -7.44 6.67
CA GLY A 47 6.92 -8.60 5.94
C GLY A 47 7.07 -8.39 4.44
N TRP A 48 6.90 -7.15 3.96
CA TRP A 48 7.17 -6.76 2.58
C TRP A 48 8.16 -5.60 2.57
N ARG A 49 9.18 -5.68 1.71
CA ARG A 49 10.22 -4.64 1.57
C ARG A 49 9.90 -3.72 0.41
N TRP A 50 10.18 -2.44 0.57
CA TRP A 50 10.13 -1.46 -0.52
C TRP A 50 11.26 -1.69 -1.53
N VAL A 51 10.95 -1.56 -2.83
CA VAL A 51 11.96 -1.70 -3.90
C VAL A 51 11.95 -0.57 -4.93
N ALA A 52 10.79 0.03 -5.23
CA ALA A 52 10.65 1.07 -6.24
C ALA A 52 9.34 1.84 -6.05
N PHE A 53 9.13 2.90 -6.84
CA PHE A 53 7.83 3.57 -6.95
C PHE A 53 6.97 2.96 -8.06
N CYS A 54 5.67 2.83 -7.81
CA CYS A 54 4.65 2.61 -8.83
C CYS A 54 3.91 3.93 -9.09
N HIS A 55 3.94 4.42 -10.33
CA HIS A 55 3.24 5.65 -10.76
C HIS A 55 3.43 6.85 -9.81
N ASN A 56 4.61 7.00 -9.22
CA ASN A 56 5.04 8.09 -8.31
C ASN A 56 4.30 8.25 -6.98
N VAL A 57 3.17 7.58 -6.77
CA VAL A 57 2.34 7.73 -5.55
C VAL A 57 2.32 6.46 -4.71
N MET A 58 2.54 5.30 -5.32
CA MET A 58 2.55 4.01 -4.65
C MET A 58 3.98 3.45 -4.53
N SER A 59 4.15 2.56 -3.58
CA SER A 59 5.35 1.76 -3.32
C SER A 59 5.22 0.38 -3.95
N CYS A 60 6.19 0.00 -4.78
CA CYS A 60 6.40 -1.39 -5.17
C CYS A 60 7.07 -2.12 -4.01
N CYS A 61 6.44 -3.20 -3.55
CA CYS A 61 6.90 -3.97 -2.41
C CYS A 61 7.04 -5.44 -2.78
N THR A 62 8.09 -6.11 -2.30
CA THR A 62 8.30 -7.55 -2.49
C THR A 62 8.21 -8.28 -1.14
N LYS A 63 7.66 -9.49 -1.12
CA LYS A 63 7.58 -10.30 0.11
C LYS A 63 8.99 -10.61 0.61
N MET A 64 9.19 -10.54 1.93
CA MET A 64 10.45 -10.90 2.57
C MET A 64 10.47 -12.40 2.84
N ASP A 65 11.54 -13.08 2.44
CA ASP A 65 11.74 -14.51 2.74
C ASP A 65 12.61 -14.74 3.98
N ARG A 66 13.32 -13.70 4.45
CA ARG A 66 14.22 -13.73 5.59
C ARG A 66 14.02 -12.51 6.47
N PHE A 67 14.27 -12.66 7.77
CA PHE A 67 14.12 -11.59 8.76
C PHE A 67 12.72 -10.96 8.76
N VAL A 68 11.70 -11.78 8.56
CA VAL A 68 10.31 -11.34 8.57
C VAL A 68 9.96 -10.82 9.97
N PRO A 69 9.46 -9.59 10.10
CA PRO A 69 9.09 -9.04 11.39
C PRO A 69 7.89 -9.81 11.97
N PRO A 70 7.82 -10.03 13.29
CA PRO A 70 6.73 -10.80 13.92
C PRO A 70 5.35 -10.21 13.63
N GLN A 71 5.25 -8.90 13.36
CA GLN A 71 4.01 -8.21 12.97
C GLN A 71 3.45 -8.64 11.60
N ALA A 72 4.23 -9.34 10.79
CA ALA A 72 3.80 -9.88 9.51
C ALA A 72 3.17 -11.27 9.60
N ILE A 73 3.23 -11.89 10.78
CA ILE A 73 2.64 -13.20 11.05
C ILE A 73 1.16 -12.94 11.31
N ASP A 74 0.32 -13.30 10.34
CA ASP A 74 -1.13 -13.27 10.49
C ASP A 74 -1.55 -14.59 11.16
N TYR A 75 -2.20 -14.52 12.32
CA TYR A 75 -2.60 -15.70 13.11
C TYR A 75 -3.94 -16.30 12.66
N THR A 76 -4.56 -15.75 11.62
CA THR A 76 -5.80 -16.24 11.03
C THR A 76 -5.49 -16.98 9.73
N GLU A 77 -5.22 -18.28 9.86
CA GLU A 77 -5.41 -19.27 8.80
C GLU A 77 -6.53 -20.23 9.22
#